data_AF-A0A6B3NE36-F1
#
_entry.id   AF-A0A6B3NE36-F1
#
_cell.length_a   1.000
_cell.length_b   1.000
_cell.length_c   1.000
_cell.angle_alpha   90.00
_cell.angle_beta   90.00
_cell.angle_gamma   90.00
#
_symmetry.space_group_name_H-M   'P 1'
#
loop_
_entity.id
_entity.type
_entity.pdbx_description
1 polymer ?
#
loop_
_entity_poly.entity_id
_entity_poly.type
_entity_poly.pdbx_seq_one_letter_code
_entity_poly.pdbx_strand_id
1 'polypeptide(L)'
;QSKYPNSIDLFKLKNYLKPGQTDDEVENYIAQVSREIELRSHLVALVKNYLENANIASAEISALHAVYVVSNPLQPLTAPELHEILIELSSPLTGYLGRIKGSDGKSDRFYFLRDLPNNIEQ
;
A
#
# COMPACT_ATOMS: atom_id res chain seq x y z
N GLN A 1 -0.21 21.35 -7.15
CA GLN A 1 -0.10 19.99 -6.58
C GLN A 1 -1.50 19.41 -6.51
N SER A 2 -1.69 18.18 -7.01
CA SER A 2 -3.00 17.51 -7.11
C SER A 2 -3.63 17.31 -5.73
N LYS A 3 -4.94 17.57 -5.62
CA LYS A 3 -5.77 17.53 -4.39
C LYS A 3 -6.41 16.17 -4.11
N TYR A 4 -6.02 15.10 -4.82
CA TYR A 4 -6.73 13.82 -4.77
C TYR A 4 -5.81 12.66 -4.33
N PRO A 5 -6.15 11.93 -3.24
CA PRO A 5 -5.56 10.62 -2.97
C PRO A 5 -6.03 9.67 -4.08
N ASN A 6 -5.13 8.89 -4.67
CA ASN A 6 -5.27 8.12 -5.94
C ASN A 6 -4.84 8.85 -7.22
N SER A 7 -4.02 9.90 -7.12
CA SER A 7 -3.50 10.58 -8.31
C SER A 7 -2.60 9.66 -9.15
N ILE A 8 -3.02 9.43 -10.40
CA ILE A 8 -2.23 8.73 -11.43
C ILE A 8 -0.95 9.51 -11.72
N ASP A 9 0.17 8.80 -11.92
CA ASP A 9 1.40 9.42 -12.40
C ASP A 9 1.24 9.84 -13.86
N LEU A 10 0.90 11.12 -14.07
CA LEU A 10 0.64 11.67 -15.39
C LEU A 10 1.88 11.70 -16.29
N PHE A 11 3.10 11.67 -15.72
CA PHE A 11 4.33 11.58 -16.52
C PHE A 11 4.54 10.17 -17.06
N LYS A 12 4.22 9.14 -16.27
CA LYS A 12 4.18 7.75 -16.75
C LYS A 12 3.07 7.56 -17.78
N LEU A 13 1.86 8.04 -17.49
CA LEU A 13 0.73 7.95 -18.41
C LEU A 13 1.03 8.58 -19.77
N LYS A 14 1.70 9.74 -19.79
CA LYS A 14 2.11 10.42 -21.03
C LYS A 14 2.92 9.52 -21.99
N ASN A 15 3.69 8.57 -21.47
CA ASN A 15 4.46 7.64 -22.32
C ASN A 15 3.58 6.63 -23.07
N TYR A 16 2.35 6.43 -22.62
CA TYR A 16 1.33 5.54 -23.19
C TYR A 16 0.28 6.30 -24.02
N LEU A 17 0.39 7.64 -24.12
CA LEU A 17 -0.53 8.50 -24.88
C LEU A 17 0.11 8.97 -26.20
N LYS A 18 0.79 8.07 -26.94
CA LYS A 18 1.36 8.39 -28.26
C LYS A 18 0.34 8.11 -29.37
N PRO A 19 0.25 8.97 -30.40
CA PRO A 19 -0.58 8.70 -31.57
C PRO A 19 -0.16 7.36 -32.22
N GLY A 20 -1.07 6.38 -32.26
CA GLY A 20 -0.81 5.05 -32.80
C GLY A 20 -0.41 3.97 -31.77
N GLN A 21 -0.32 4.29 -30.47
CA GLN A 21 -0.36 3.25 -29.42
C GLN A 21 -1.78 2.68 -29.29
N THR A 22 -1.88 1.38 -29.07
CA THR A 22 -3.15 0.66 -28.92
C THR A 22 -3.71 0.84 -27.51
N ASP A 23 -5.04 0.84 -27.38
CA ASP A 23 -5.77 0.93 -26.11
C ASP A 23 -5.23 -0.08 -25.06
N ASP A 24 -4.72 -1.23 -25.51
CA ASP A 24 -4.09 -2.27 -24.70
C ASP A 24 -2.93 -1.78 -23.81
N GLU A 25 -2.10 -0.83 -24.26
CA GLU A 25 -0.97 -0.35 -23.44
C GLU A 25 -1.44 0.53 -22.28
N VAL A 26 -2.49 1.32 -22.53
CA VAL A 26 -3.16 2.14 -21.50
C VAL A 26 -3.89 1.24 -20.51
N GLU A 27 -4.60 0.22 -21.00
CA GLU A 27 -5.25 -0.79 -20.15
C GLU A 27 -4.24 -1.54 -19.27
N ASN A 28 -3.10 -1.94 -19.81
CA ASN A 28 -2.03 -2.57 -19.04
C ASN A 28 -1.50 -1.68 -17.91
N TYR A 29 -1.33 -0.39 -18.17
CA TYR A 29 -0.92 0.57 -17.15
C TYR A 29 -1.99 0.76 -16.07
N ILE A 30 -3.27 0.87 -16.46
CA ILE A 30 -4.39 0.94 -15.52
C ILE A 30 -4.45 -0.32 -14.65
N ALA A 31 -4.31 -1.50 -15.24
CA ALA A 31 -4.28 -2.77 -14.51
C ALA A 31 -3.10 -2.84 -13.52
N GLN A 32 -1.93 -2.33 -13.90
CA GLN A 32 -0.80 -2.23 -12.99
C GLN A 32 -1.11 -1.31 -11.79
N VAL A 33 -1.59 -0.09 -12.04
CA VAL A 33 -1.94 0.86 -10.97
C VAL A 33 -3.02 0.28 -10.06
N SER A 34 -3.98 -0.44 -10.62
CA SER A 34 -5.06 -1.10 -9.88
C SER A 34 -4.51 -2.16 -8.91
N ARG A 35 -3.61 -3.03 -9.38
CA ARG A 35 -2.93 -4.03 -8.51
C ARG A 35 -2.12 -3.37 -7.41
N GLU A 36 -1.44 -2.26 -7.72
CA GLU A 36 -0.67 -1.50 -6.74
C GLU A 36 -1.55 -0.88 -5.65
N ILE A 37 -2.73 -0.37 -6.00
CA ILE A 37 -3.72 0.16 -5.05
C ILE A 37 -4.32 -0.97 -4.21
N GLU A 38 -4.66 -2.10 -4.84
CA GLU A 38 -5.22 -3.27 -4.17
C GLU A 38 -4.25 -3.82 -3.11
N LEU A 39 -2.96 -3.94 -3.46
CA LEU A 39 -1.92 -4.36 -2.50
C LEU A 39 -1.88 -3.43 -1.29
N ARG A 40 -1.89 -2.12 -1.51
CA ARG A 40 -1.86 -1.11 -0.44
C ARG A 40 -3.10 -1.19 0.44
N SER A 41 -4.27 -1.33 -0.15
CA SER A 41 -5.54 -1.48 0.58
C SER A 41 -5.53 -2.76 1.43
N HIS A 42 -5.07 -3.87 0.86
CA HIS A 42 -4.91 -5.14 1.56
C HIS A 42 -3.96 -5.02 2.76
N LEU A 43 -2.83 -4.34 2.62
CA LEU A 43 -1.88 -4.13 3.74
C LEU A 43 -2.46 -3.25 4.85
N VAL A 44 -3.21 -2.20 4.51
CA VAL A 44 -3.92 -1.38 5.53
C VAL A 44 -4.92 -2.23 6.31
N ALA A 45 -5.72 -3.05 5.61
CA ALA A 45 -6.68 -3.94 6.23
C ALA A 45 -5.99 -5.02 7.10
N LEU A 46 -4.87 -5.57 6.64
CA LEU A 46 -4.08 -6.53 7.42
C LEU A 46 -3.60 -5.91 8.73
N VAL A 47 -3.04 -4.70 8.70
CA VAL A 47 -2.58 -4.01 9.92
C VAL A 47 -3.77 -3.82 10.87
N LYS A 48 -4.90 -3.29 10.37
CA LYS A 48 -6.12 -3.12 11.17
C LYS A 48 -6.57 -4.41 11.84
N ASN A 49 -6.80 -5.46 11.04
CA ASN A 49 -7.31 -6.74 11.50
C ASN A 49 -6.37 -7.41 12.50
N TYR A 50 -5.06 -7.35 12.25
CA TYR A 50 -4.07 -7.92 13.17
C TYR A 50 -4.10 -7.21 14.53
N LEU A 51 -4.10 -5.88 14.53
CA LEU A 51 -4.12 -5.08 15.77
C LEU A 51 -5.40 -5.31 16.58
N GLU A 52 -6.55 -5.34 15.91
CA GLU A 52 -7.85 -5.61 16.53
C GLU A 52 -7.91 -7.03 17.11
N ASN A 53 -7.51 -8.04 16.34
CA ASN A 53 -7.55 -9.44 16.78
C ASN A 53 -6.56 -9.74 17.92
N ALA A 54 -5.38 -9.12 17.90
CA ALA A 54 -4.39 -9.26 18.95
C ALA A 54 -4.62 -8.31 20.14
N ASN A 55 -5.58 -7.39 20.04
CA ASN A 55 -5.89 -6.36 21.03
C ASN A 55 -4.66 -5.53 21.44
N ILE A 56 -3.90 -5.06 20.44
CA ILE A 56 -2.69 -4.23 20.62
C ILE A 56 -2.80 -2.94 19.81
N ALA A 57 -2.16 -1.87 20.31
CA ALA A 57 -2.26 -0.55 19.67
C ALA A 57 -1.33 -0.37 18.45
N SER A 58 -0.23 -1.10 18.37
CA SER A 58 0.73 -1.05 17.25
C SER A 58 1.54 -2.33 17.17
N ALA A 59 2.13 -2.60 16.00
CA ALA A 59 2.91 -3.81 15.75
C ALA A 59 4.23 -3.50 15.02
N GLU A 60 5.27 -4.28 15.33
CA GLU A 60 6.55 -4.23 14.61
C GLU A 60 6.44 -4.85 13.21
N ILE A 61 7.33 -4.44 12.32
CA ILE A 61 7.42 -4.96 10.95
C ILE A 61 7.54 -6.48 10.89
N SER A 62 8.27 -7.10 11.82
CA SER A 62 8.48 -8.56 11.86
C SER A 62 7.18 -9.32 12.10
N ALA A 63 6.34 -8.84 13.02
CA ALA A 63 5.03 -9.42 13.30
C ALA A 63 4.08 -9.24 12.11
N LEU A 64 4.05 -8.04 11.53
CA LEU A 64 3.21 -7.75 10.36
C LEU A 64 3.63 -8.57 9.13
N HIS A 65 4.93 -8.76 8.91
CA HIS A 65 5.45 -9.60 7.84
C HIS A 65 5.07 -11.07 8.04
N ALA A 66 5.22 -11.58 9.27
CA ALA A 66 4.82 -12.96 9.59
C ALA A 66 3.33 -13.18 9.32
N VAL A 67 2.47 -12.25 9.75
CA VAL A 67 1.02 -12.30 9.49
C VAL A 67 0.72 -12.23 8.00
N TYR A 68 1.38 -11.34 7.25
CA TYR A 68 1.21 -11.21 5.80
C TYR A 68 1.54 -12.51 5.06
N VAL A 69 2.66 -13.15 5.39
CA VAL A 69 3.09 -14.39 4.74
C VAL A 69 2.09 -15.53 4.94
N VAL A 70 1.42 -15.60 6.10
CA VAL A 70 0.46 -16.68 6.41
C VAL A 70 -0.99 -16.34 6.05
N SER A 71 -1.29 -15.11 5.63
CA SER A 71 -2.67 -14.62 5.39
C SER A 71 -3.07 -14.57 3.91
N ASN A 72 -2.59 -15.51 3.10
CA ASN A 72 -2.84 -15.56 1.65
C ASN A 72 -2.49 -14.24 0.92
N PRO A 73 -1.18 -13.90 0.84
CA PRO A 73 -0.75 -12.63 0.30
C PRO A 73 -1.06 -12.51 -1.20
N LEU A 74 -1.48 -11.32 -1.65
CA LEU A 74 -1.72 -11.02 -3.07
C LEU A 74 -0.45 -11.21 -3.93
N GLN A 75 0.71 -10.95 -3.34
CA GLN A 75 2.03 -11.21 -3.93
C GLN A 75 3.07 -11.46 -2.85
N PRO A 76 4.15 -12.22 -3.11
CA PRO A 76 5.24 -12.33 -2.15
C PRO A 76 5.88 -10.95 -1.92
N LEU A 77 6.13 -10.62 -0.65
CA LEU A 77 6.91 -9.46 -0.23
C LEU A 77 7.96 -9.91 0.77
N THR A 78 9.17 -9.42 0.63
CA THR A 78 10.19 -9.47 1.67
C THR A 78 9.85 -8.49 2.80
N ALA A 79 10.40 -8.70 4.00
CA ALA A 79 10.18 -7.77 5.11
C ALA A 79 10.61 -6.32 4.79
N PRO A 80 11.74 -6.06 4.09
CA PRO A 80 12.10 -4.71 3.65
C PRO A 80 11.11 -4.10 2.64
N GLU A 81 10.61 -4.86 1.67
CA GLU A 81 9.62 -4.34 0.71
C GLU A 81 8.31 -3.98 1.40
N LEU A 82 7.83 -4.84 2.31
CA LEU A 82 6.67 -4.53 3.15
C LEU A 82 6.92 -3.26 3.96
N HIS A 83 8.12 -3.11 4.54
CA HIS A 83 8.48 -1.96 5.36
C HIS A 83 8.38 -0.65 4.59
N GLU A 84 8.94 -0.59 3.38
CA GLU A 84 8.87 0.60 2.53
C GLU A 84 7.43 0.98 2.19
N ILE A 85 6.56 0.01 1.89
CA ILE A 85 5.14 0.27 1.62
C ILE A 85 4.43 0.78 2.89
N LEU A 86 4.70 0.19 4.05
CA LEU A 86 4.11 0.67 5.31
C LEU A 86 4.59 2.09 5.67
N ILE A 87 5.84 2.45 5.34
CA ILE A 87 6.34 3.82 5.45
C ILE A 87 5.59 4.76 4.49
N GLU A 88 5.41 4.37 3.22
CA GLU A 88 4.64 5.13 2.23
C GLU A 88 3.22 5.42 2.75
N LEU A 89 2.54 4.38 3.26
CA LEU A 89 1.18 4.44 3.83
C LEU A 89 1.11 5.24 5.15
N SER A 90 2.25 5.41 5.82
CA SER A 90 2.38 6.21 7.04
C SER A 90 2.85 7.64 6.78
N SER A 91 3.12 7.99 5.53
CA SER A 91 3.57 9.34 5.20
C SER A 91 2.46 10.36 5.47
N PRO A 92 2.80 11.61 5.79
CA PRO A 92 1.80 12.68 5.95
C PRO A 92 0.89 12.89 4.74
N LEU A 93 1.34 12.46 3.55
CA LEU A 93 0.60 12.60 2.31
C LEU A 93 -0.55 11.60 2.19
N THR A 94 -0.34 10.34 2.60
CA THR A 94 -1.32 9.25 2.46
C THR A 94 -2.10 9.03 3.76
N GLY A 95 -1.41 8.97 4.90
CA GLY A 95 -2.00 8.95 6.24
C GLY A 95 -3.03 7.83 6.47
N TYR A 96 -2.80 6.64 5.92
CA TYR A 96 -3.65 5.46 6.18
C TYR A 96 -3.19 4.69 7.41
N LEU A 97 -1.88 4.71 7.64
CA LEU A 97 -1.23 4.16 8.82
C LEU A 97 -0.51 5.26 9.58
N GLY A 98 -0.25 5.01 10.85
CA GLY A 98 0.69 5.78 11.64
C GLY A 98 1.97 4.96 11.88
N ARG A 99 3.08 5.66 12.09
CA ARG A 99 4.40 5.07 12.35
C ARG A 99 4.99 5.63 13.64
N ILE A 100 5.45 4.74 14.50
CA ILE A 100 6.33 5.04 15.63
C ILE A 100 7.73 4.64 15.19
N LYS A 101 8.61 5.62 14.99
CA LYS A 101 9.96 5.39 14.47
C LYS A 101 10.81 4.68 15.52
N GLY A 102 11.38 3.53 15.13
CA GLY A 102 12.35 2.78 15.91
C GLY A 102 13.76 3.36 15.81
N SER A 103 14.70 2.79 16.56
CA SER A 103 16.10 3.23 16.60
C SER A 103 16.93 2.76 15.39
N ASP A 104 16.51 1.70 14.73
CA ASP A 104 17.27 1.00 13.68
C ASP A 104 16.45 0.73 12.39
N GLY A 105 15.30 1.39 12.23
CA GLY A 105 14.36 1.20 11.14
C GLY A 105 13.59 -0.14 11.20
N LYS A 106 14.19 -1.21 11.71
CA LYS A 106 13.58 -2.53 11.91
C LYS A 106 12.64 -2.58 13.12
N SER A 107 12.89 -1.72 14.10
CA SER A 107 12.04 -1.53 15.29
C SER A 107 10.90 -0.54 15.06
N ASP A 108 10.66 -0.12 13.80
CA ASP A 108 9.49 0.68 13.48
C ASP A 108 8.21 -0.09 13.79
N ARG A 109 7.26 0.64 14.39
CA ARG A 109 5.93 0.12 14.68
C ARG A 109 4.89 0.86 13.88
N PHE A 110 3.90 0.12 13.41
CA PHE A 110 2.80 0.66 12.62
C PHE A 110 1.47 0.48 13.35
N TYR A 111 0.58 1.45 13.17
CA TYR A 111 -0.77 1.43 13.72
C TYR A 111 -1.78 1.93 12.70
N PHE A 112 -3.02 1.51 12.84
CA PHE A 112 -4.09 1.87 11.91
C PHE A 112 -4.60 3.30 12.18
N LEU A 113 -4.87 4.08 11.12
CA LEU A 113 -5.52 5.39 11.20
C LEU A 113 -6.87 5.42 10.47
N ARG A 114 -6.91 4.93 9.23
CA ARG A 114 -8.12 4.90 8.40
C ARG A 114 -7.98 3.91 7.25
N ASP A 115 -9.11 3.43 6.75
CA ASP A 115 -9.15 2.51 5.62
C ASP A 115 -8.69 3.22 4.32
N LEU A 116 -7.99 2.47 3.46
CA LEU A 116 -7.76 2.85 2.06
C LEU A 116 -8.84 2.16 1.21
N PRO A 117 -9.88 2.90 0.75
CA PRO A 117 -10.97 2.31 0.00
C PRO A 117 -10.46 1.75 -1.33
N ASN A 118 -10.80 0.49 -1.61
CA ASN A 118 -10.56 -0.12 -2.92
C ASN A 118 -11.78 0.15 -3.81
N ASN A 119 -11.95 1.40 -4.25
CA ASN A 119 -13.05 1.80 -5.13
C ASN A 119 -12.72 1.51 -6.59
N ILE A 120 -12.49 0.24 -6.90
CA ILE A 120 -12.53 -0.24 -8.27
C ILE A 120 -13.90 -0.90 -8.41
N GLU A 121 -14.90 -0.09 -8.77
CA GLU A 121 -16.24 -0.59 -9.11
C GLU A 121 -16.10 -1.63 -10.24
N GLN A 122 -16.76 -2.78 -10.04
CA GLN A 122 -16.94 -3.84 -11.04
C GLN A 122 -17.92 -3.41 -12.12
#